data_AF-A0A955BII2-F1
#
_entry.id   AF-A0A955BII2-F1
#
_cell.length_a   1.000
_cell.length_b   1.000
_cell.length_c   1.000
_cell.angle_alpha   90.00
_cell.angle_beta   90.00
_cell.angle_gamma   90.00
#
_symmetry.space_group_name_H-M   'P 1'
#
loop_
_entity.id
_entity.type
_entity.pdbx_description
1 polymer ?
#
loop_
_entity_poly.entity_id
_entity_poly.type
_entity_poly.pdbx_seq_one_letter_code
_entity_poly.pdbx_strand_id
1 'polypeptide(L)'
;MPSYQNESAADRDGAPPVSDLARNVISLVVFIHLFFVALCLGANVARSEMHGRLINAFGFYVQSLNLNPDFTPYHLTHGTLDDVDHRIEVLPKDADPDDAEAWVKLPDGGYRACDSYKRYQRLAKTLALLADMEEQSGSIARDVGEHFVHERGIQPVRMRARRHTLQHWRTFLDGTPDSRDPDADMYFQTPYDADLI
;
A
#
# COMPACT_ATOMS: atom_id res chain seq x y z
N MET A 1 47.27 -51.24 32.69
CA MET A 1 46.86 -50.60 31.42
C MET A 1 45.34 -50.68 31.36
N PRO A 2 44.61 -49.64 31.78
CA PRO A 2 43.16 -49.62 31.77
C PRO A 2 42.66 -49.30 30.36
N SER A 3 41.89 -50.23 29.80
CA SER A 3 41.15 -50.05 28.55
C SER A 3 40.04 -49.02 28.76
N TYR A 4 40.16 -47.86 28.11
CA TYR A 4 39.08 -46.90 27.99
C TYR A 4 37.96 -47.53 27.16
N GLN A 5 36.85 -47.87 27.83
CA GLN A 5 35.58 -48.14 27.16
C GLN A 5 35.13 -46.84 26.52
N ASN A 6 35.14 -46.83 25.19
CA ASN A 6 34.57 -45.78 24.37
C ASN A 6 33.05 -45.91 24.52
N GLU A 7 32.47 -45.27 25.53
CA GLU A 7 31.02 -45.13 25.66
C GLU A 7 30.50 -44.48 24.38
N SER A 8 29.66 -45.24 23.69
CA SER A 8 29.09 -44.87 22.41
C SER A 8 28.34 -43.55 22.54
N ALA A 9 28.78 -42.54 21.79
CA ALA A 9 28.06 -41.30 21.52
C ALA A 9 26.82 -41.54 20.62
N ALA A 10 26.11 -42.65 20.81
CA ALA A 10 25.06 -43.15 19.93
C ALA A 10 23.67 -43.12 20.58
N ASP A 11 23.44 -42.25 21.57
CA ASP A 11 22.14 -42.16 22.23
C ASP A 11 21.72 -40.70 22.49
N ARG A 12 21.75 -39.88 21.41
CA ARG A 12 21.20 -38.51 21.42
C ARG A 12 20.09 -38.26 20.40
N ASP A 13 19.59 -39.30 19.74
CA ASP A 13 18.52 -39.17 18.74
C ASP A 13 17.27 -39.96 19.16
N GLY A 14 16.75 -39.66 20.34
CA GLY A 14 15.47 -40.19 20.84
C GLY A 14 14.22 -39.47 20.30
N ALA A 15 14.34 -38.67 19.24
CA ALA A 15 13.17 -38.10 18.58
C ALA A 15 12.59 -39.14 17.61
N PRO A 16 11.30 -39.51 17.72
CA PRO A 16 10.69 -40.42 16.76
C PRO A 16 10.85 -39.83 15.35
N PRO A 17 11.27 -40.63 14.35
CA PRO A 17 11.41 -40.13 12.99
C PRO A 17 10.07 -39.57 12.54
N VAL A 18 10.07 -38.29 12.17
CA VAL A 18 8.89 -37.62 11.61
C VAL A 18 8.46 -38.44 10.39
N SER A 19 7.23 -38.94 10.40
CA SER A 19 6.65 -39.70 9.27
C SER A 19 6.88 -38.95 7.96
N ASP A 20 7.23 -39.67 6.89
CA ASP A 20 7.44 -39.07 5.56
C ASP A 20 6.23 -38.24 5.10
N LEU A 21 5.02 -38.67 5.47
CA LEU A 21 3.80 -37.91 5.24
C LEU A 21 3.84 -36.55 5.95
N ALA A 22 4.21 -36.54 7.23
CA ALA A 22 4.31 -35.31 8.01
C ALA A 22 5.39 -34.38 7.46
N ARG A 23 6.54 -34.92 7.03
CA ARG A 23 7.59 -34.12 6.37
C ARG A 23 7.08 -33.49 5.07
N ASN A 24 6.34 -34.24 4.25
CA ASN A 24 5.77 -33.73 3.00
C ASN A 24 4.72 -32.63 3.26
N VAL A 25 3.83 -32.84 4.24
CA VAL A 25 2.82 -31.84 4.63
C VAL A 25 3.49 -30.56 5.15
N ILE A 26 4.47 -30.69 6.03
CA ILE A 26 5.22 -29.52 6.55
C ILE A 26 5.90 -28.77 5.41
N SER A 27 6.57 -29.49 4.50
CA SER A 27 7.26 -28.88 3.36
C SER A 27 6.31 -28.12 2.45
N LEU A 28 5.12 -28.68 2.19
CA LEU A 28 4.08 -28.03 1.41
C LEU A 28 3.55 -26.76 2.09
N VAL A 29 3.25 -26.83 3.39
CA VAL A 29 2.77 -25.67 4.17
C VAL A 29 3.81 -24.55 4.18
N VAL A 30 5.10 -24.88 4.38
CA VAL A 30 6.19 -23.92 4.33
C VAL A 30 6.30 -23.29 2.93
N PHE A 31 6.22 -24.09 1.88
CA PHE A 31 6.25 -23.58 0.51
C PHE A 31 5.09 -22.61 0.23
N ILE A 32 3.86 -22.98 0.60
CA ILE A 32 2.69 -22.11 0.46
C ILE A 32 2.87 -20.80 1.23
N HIS A 33 3.36 -20.88 2.47
CA HIS A 33 3.62 -19.69 3.28
C HIS A 33 4.65 -18.76 2.63
N LEU A 34 5.81 -19.31 2.22
CA LEU A 34 6.86 -18.53 1.57
C LEU A 34 6.39 -17.95 0.23
N PHE A 35 5.54 -18.67 -0.51
CA PHE A 35 4.91 -18.16 -1.72
C PHE A 35 4.05 -16.92 -1.43
N PHE A 36 3.20 -16.96 -0.39
CA PHE A 36 2.40 -15.78 -0.01
C PHE A 36 3.25 -14.62 0.51
N VAL A 37 4.31 -14.89 1.27
CA VAL A 37 5.27 -13.86 1.69
C VAL A 37 5.91 -13.20 0.47
N ALA A 38 6.39 -14.00 -0.48
CA ALA A 38 6.98 -13.50 -1.72
C ALA A 38 5.96 -12.72 -2.56
N LEU A 39 4.71 -13.19 -2.65
CA LEU A 39 3.63 -12.51 -3.34
C LEU A 39 3.33 -11.14 -2.71
N CYS A 40 3.23 -11.06 -1.38
CA CYS A 40 2.95 -9.81 -0.68
C CYS A 40 4.13 -8.82 -0.78
N LEU A 41 5.37 -9.31 -0.66
CA LEU A 41 6.56 -8.49 -0.89
C LEU A 41 6.67 -8.04 -2.35
N GLY A 42 6.34 -8.89 -3.31
CA GLY A 42 6.32 -8.54 -4.73
C GLY A 42 5.23 -7.52 -5.07
N ALA A 43 4.03 -7.69 -4.49
CA ALA A 43 2.94 -6.73 -4.60
C ALA A 43 3.29 -5.38 -3.98
N ASN A 44 4.09 -5.37 -2.91
CA ASN A 44 4.66 -4.14 -2.36
C ASN A 44 5.57 -3.45 -3.38
N VAL A 45 6.36 -4.16 -4.20
CA VAL A 45 7.25 -3.53 -5.19
C VAL A 45 6.47 -2.99 -6.39
N ALA A 46 5.64 -3.85 -7.00
CA ALA A 46 4.82 -3.52 -8.16
C ALA A 46 3.51 -4.31 -8.09
N ARG A 47 2.39 -3.62 -7.88
CA ARG A 47 1.08 -4.25 -7.78
C ARG A 47 0.49 -4.42 -9.18
N SER A 48 0.45 -5.66 -9.66
CA SER A 48 -0.34 -6.01 -10.84
C SER A 48 -1.79 -6.28 -10.43
N GLU A 49 -2.74 -6.16 -11.36
CA GLU A 49 -4.13 -6.59 -11.11
C GLU A 49 -4.21 -8.04 -10.60
N MET A 50 -3.35 -8.91 -11.15
CA MET A 50 -3.28 -10.31 -10.75
C MET A 50 -2.84 -10.47 -9.30
N HIS A 51 -1.85 -9.68 -8.83
CA HIS A 51 -1.46 -9.65 -7.42
C HIS A 51 -2.64 -9.26 -6.52
N GLY A 52 -3.41 -8.23 -6.91
CA GLY A 52 -4.60 -7.81 -6.18
C GLY A 52 -5.65 -8.92 -6.05
N ARG A 53 -5.97 -9.61 -7.17
CA ARG A 53 -6.95 -10.71 -7.17
C ARG A 53 -6.51 -11.88 -6.30
N LEU A 54 -5.23 -12.28 -6.36
CA LEU A 54 -4.69 -13.35 -5.52
C LEU A 54 -4.70 -12.99 -4.03
N ILE A 55 -4.26 -11.77 -3.67
CA ILE A 55 -4.27 -11.32 -2.28
C ILE A 55 -5.70 -11.28 -1.72
N ASN A 56 -6.67 -10.80 -2.52
CA ASN A 56 -8.08 -10.78 -2.11
C ASN A 56 -8.66 -12.18 -1.91
N ALA A 57 -8.37 -13.12 -2.82
CA ALA A 57 -8.84 -14.51 -2.70
C ALA A 57 -8.32 -15.19 -1.42
N PHE A 58 -7.12 -14.83 -0.97
CA PHE A 58 -6.50 -15.36 0.24
C PHE A 58 -6.49 -14.36 1.40
N GLY A 59 -7.38 -13.37 1.37
CA GLY A 59 -7.39 -12.24 2.30
C GLY A 59 -7.36 -12.67 3.76
N PHE A 60 -8.16 -13.68 4.14
CA PHE A 60 -8.20 -14.19 5.51
C PHE A 60 -6.84 -14.70 6.02
N TYR A 61 -6.10 -15.44 5.19
CA TYR A 61 -4.78 -15.97 5.54
C TYR A 61 -3.75 -14.85 5.67
N VAL A 62 -3.71 -13.97 4.67
CA VAL A 62 -2.75 -12.88 4.58
C VAL A 62 -2.98 -11.84 5.70
N GLN A 63 -4.24 -11.57 6.04
CA GLN A 63 -4.61 -10.70 7.17
C GLN A 63 -4.25 -11.32 8.51
N SER A 64 -4.56 -12.61 8.74
CA SER A 64 -4.28 -13.28 10.02
C SER A 64 -2.79 -13.30 10.37
N LEU A 65 -1.93 -13.30 9.35
CA LEU A 65 -0.47 -13.27 9.50
C LEU A 65 0.14 -11.87 9.36
N ASN A 66 -0.69 -10.83 9.23
CA ASN A 66 -0.27 -9.44 9.02
C ASN A 66 0.71 -9.26 7.84
N LEU A 67 0.49 -10.02 6.75
CA LEU A 67 1.33 -10.00 5.55
C LEU A 67 0.89 -8.94 4.53
N ASN A 68 -0.32 -8.40 4.65
CA ASN A 68 -0.83 -7.33 3.80
C ASN A 68 -0.76 -5.97 4.52
N PRO A 69 0.24 -5.12 4.25
CA PRO A 69 0.40 -3.83 4.91
C PRO A 69 -0.67 -2.81 4.52
N ASP A 70 -1.49 -3.03 3.49
CA ASP A 70 -2.63 -2.16 3.18
C ASP A 70 -3.61 -2.06 4.38
N PHE A 71 -3.60 -3.02 5.31
CA PHE A 71 -4.38 -2.98 6.55
C PHE A 71 -3.76 -2.14 7.68
N THR A 72 -2.49 -1.75 7.55
CA THR A 72 -1.82 -0.79 8.45
C THR A 72 -1.22 0.35 7.61
N PRO A 73 -2.07 1.26 7.12
CA PRO A 73 -1.75 2.32 6.17
C PRO A 73 -1.01 3.50 6.81
N TYR A 74 -0.68 3.42 8.11
CA TYR A 74 -0.09 4.51 8.86
C TYR A 74 1.43 4.41 8.86
N HIS A 75 2.07 5.24 8.05
CA HIS A 75 3.46 5.64 8.29
C HIS A 75 3.48 6.94 9.08
N LEU A 76 2.86 6.93 10.26
CA LEU A 76 3.14 7.93 11.27
C LEU A 76 4.54 7.65 11.81
N THR A 77 5.55 8.21 11.16
CA THR A 77 6.92 8.12 11.68
C THR A 77 7.00 8.82 13.03
N HIS A 78 6.29 9.94 13.19
CA HIS A 78 6.24 10.74 14.42
C HIS A 78 4.82 11.18 14.83
N GLY A 79 3.78 10.81 14.08
CA GLY A 79 2.41 11.22 14.42
C GLY A 79 2.10 12.68 14.10
N THR A 80 2.90 13.32 13.24
CA THR A 80 2.79 14.76 12.97
C THR A 80 1.90 15.02 11.74
N LEU A 81 1.37 16.25 11.62
CA LEU A 81 0.67 16.68 10.39
C LEU A 81 1.57 16.64 9.16
N ASP A 82 2.89 16.61 9.33
CA ASP A 82 3.86 16.46 8.25
C ASP A 82 4.03 15.02 7.77
N ASP A 83 3.61 14.03 8.58
CA ASP A 83 3.66 12.60 8.28
C ASP A 83 2.43 12.10 7.52
N VAL A 84 1.45 12.97 7.23
CA VAL A 84 0.22 12.56 6.53
C VAL A 84 0.46 12.29 5.06
N ASP A 85 -0.17 11.24 4.54
CA ASP A 85 -0.10 10.90 3.12
C ASP A 85 -0.77 12.00 2.27
N HIS A 86 -0.12 12.33 1.16
CA HIS A 86 -0.65 13.25 0.16
C HIS A 86 -0.71 12.52 -1.18
N ARG A 87 -1.79 12.71 -1.93
CA ARG A 87 -1.96 12.13 -3.26
C ARG A 87 -2.54 13.14 -4.24
N ILE A 88 -2.20 12.97 -5.51
CA ILE A 88 -2.78 13.75 -6.61
C ILE A 88 -3.87 12.91 -7.24
N GLU A 89 -4.99 13.53 -7.55
CA GLU A 89 -6.07 12.88 -8.28
C GLU A 89 -6.44 13.74 -9.48
N VAL A 90 -6.71 13.11 -10.62
CA VAL A 90 -7.19 13.79 -11.82
C VAL A 90 -8.49 13.18 -12.29
N LEU A 91 -9.38 14.03 -12.77
CA LEU A 91 -10.65 13.64 -13.37
C LEU A 91 -10.49 13.61 -14.90
N PRO A 92 -10.70 12.46 -15.57
CA PRO A 92 -10.76 12.39 -17.03
C PRO A 92 -11.91 13.23 -17.61
N LYS A 93 -11.77 13.71 -18.85
CA LYS A 93 -12.74 14.57 -19.52
C LYS A 93 -14.19 14.06 -19.58
N ASP A 94 -14.37 12.75 -19.64
CA ASP A 94 -15.68 12.10 -19.78
C ASP A 94 -16.16 11.44 -18.49
N ALA A 95 -15.52 11.72 -17.36
CA ALA A 95 -15.82 11.16 -16.06
C ALA A 95 -16.79 12.04 -15.25
N ASP A 96 -17.62 11.40 -14.43
CA ASP A 96 -18.49 12.09 -13.48
C ASP A 96 -17.65 12.60 -12.29
N PRO A 97 -17.63 13.92 -12.00
CA PRO A 97 -16.90 14.45 -10.84
C PRO A 97 -17.42 13.93 -9.49
N ASP A 98 -18.70 13.55 -9.41
CA ASP A 98 -19.34 13.04 -8.19
C ASP A 98 -19.03 11.55 -7.95
N ASP A 99 -18.51 10.85 -8.96
CA ASP A 99 -18.05 9.47 -8.83
C ASP A 99 -16.61 9.41 -8.34
N ALA A 100 -16.42 9.03 -7.07
CA ALA A 100 -15.11 8.91 -6.45
C ALA A 100 -14.18 7.88 -7.13
N GLU A 101 -14.73 6.87 -7.82
CA GLU A 101 -13.95 5.86 -8.54
C GLU A 101 -13.44 6.36 -9.89
N ALA A 102 -14.07 7.40 -10.44
CA ALA A 102 -13.68 7.99 -11.72
C ALA A 102 -12.40 8.84 -11.62
N TRP A 103 -11.98 9.20 -10.41
CA TRP A 103 -10.74 9.93 -10.13
C TRP A 103 -9.52 9.01 -10.21
N VAL A 104 -8.62 9.33 -11.13
CA VAL A 104 -7.37 8.59 -11.31
C VAL A 104 -6.33 9.10 -10.33
N LYS A 105 -5.83 8.21 -9.47
CA LYS A 105 -4.92 8.52 -8.36
C LYS A 105 -3.45 8.41 -8.80
N LEU A 106 -2.62 9.34 -8.33
CA LEU A 106 -1.16 9.27 -8.38
C LEU A 106 -0.55 9.30 -6.98
N PRO A 107 0.35 8.35 -6.67
CA PRO A 107 0.68 7.17 -7.48
C PRO A 107 -0.50 6.16 -7.50
N ASP A 108 -0.63 5.38 -8.57
CA ASP A 108 -1.70 4.39 -8.82
C ASP A 108 -1.52 3.07 -8.04
N GLY A 109 -0.80 3.13 -6.92
CA GLY A 109 -0.32 1.98 -6.16
C GLY A 109 1.17 1.72 -6.35
N GLY A 110 1.68 0.68 -5.69
CA GLY A 110 3.11 0.32 -5.67
C GLY A 110 3.82 0.65 -4.36
N TYR A 111 5.14 0.46 -4.34
CA TYR A 111 5.93 0.56 -3.11
C TYR A 111 5.91 1.98 -2.57
N ARG A 112 5.26 2.20 -1.42
CA ARG A 112 5.22 3.53 -0.78
C ARG A 112 6.62 4.08 -0.39
N ALA A 113 7.65 3.23 -0.40
CA ALA A 113 9.04 3.66 -0.20
C ALA A 113 9.86 3.80 -1.50
N CYS A 114 9.27 3.59 -2.69
CA CYS A 114 9.96 3.87 -3.95
C CYS A 114 10.11 5.38 -4.18
N ASP A 115 11.11 5.74 -4.98
CA ASP A 115 11.37 7.15 -5.30
C ASP A 115 10.23 7.79 -6.09
N SER A 116 9.48 7.00 -6.87
CA SER A 116 8.29 7.47 -7.59
C SER A 116 7.19 7.92 -6.61
N TYR A 117 6.85 7.08 -5.61
CA TYR A 117 5.88 7.43 -4.58
C TYR A 117 6.30 8.69 -3.83
N LYS A 118 7.55 8.74 -3.36
CA LYS A 118 8.09 9.91 -2.65
C LYS A 118 8.04 11.18 -3.50
N ARG A 119 8.26 11.06 -4.82
CA ARG A 119 8.18 12.18 -5.76
C ARG A 119 6.76 12.71 -5.85
N TYR A 120 5.77 11.85 -6.07
CA TYR A 120 4.37 12.28 -6.15
C TYR A 120 3.85 12.79 -4.81
N GLN A 121 4.24 12.17 -3.69
CA GLN A 121 3.88 12.65 -2.36
C GLN A 121 4.46 14.05 -2.09
N ARG A 122 5.72 14.30 -2.46
CA ARG A 122 6.33 15.63 -2.38
C ARG A 122 5.61 16.63 -3.28
N LEU A 123 5.27 16.25 -4.51
CA LEU A 123 4.55 17.11 -5.45
C LEU A 123 3.17 17.48 -4.91
N ALA A 124 2.41 16.50 -4.40
CA ALA A 124 1.12 16.69 -3.76
C ALA A 124 1.22 17.59 -2.53
N LYS A 125 2.26 17.41 -1.70
CA LYS A 125 2.54 18.27 -0.54
C LYS A 125 2.88 19.70 -0.97
N THR A 126 3.70 19.87 -2.01
CA THR A 126 4.03 21.20 -2.55
C THR A 126 2.79 21.90 -3.11
N LEU A 127 1.94 21.20 -3.87
CA LEU A 127 0.67 21.75 -4.34
C LEU A 127 -0.25 22.15 -3.18
N ALA A 128 -0.38 21.31 -2.17
CA ALA A 128 -1.17 21.61 -0.97
C ALA A 128 -0.63 22.84 -0.20
N LEU A 129 0.69 23.03 -0.16
CA LEU A 129 1.33 24.20 0.47
C LEU A 129 1.20 25.47 -0.38
N LEU A 130 1.21 25.33 -1.70
CA LEU A 130 1.10 26.45 -2.64
C LEU A 130 -0.36 26.79 -3.01
N ALA A 131 -1.34 26.11 -2.44
CA ALA A 131 -2.75 26.35 -2.72
C ALA A 131 -3.17 27.81 -2.48
N ASP A 132 -2.56 28.47 -1.48
CA ASP A 132 -2.79 29.88 -1.17
C ASP A 132 -2.02 30.84 -2.10
N MET A 133 -1.17 30.33 -2.99
CA MET A 133 -0.32 31.08 -3.93
C MET A 133 -0.74 30.77 -5.39
N GLU A 134 -1.91 31.29 -5.79
CA GLU A 134 -2.59 30.97 -7.05
C GLU A 134 -1.67 30.95 -8.29
N GLU A 135 -0.79 31.94 -8.46
CA GLU A 135 0.03 32.12 -9.66
C GLU A 135 1.03 30.96 -9.89
N GLN A 136 1.57 30.35 -8.83
CA GLN A 136 2.53 29.24 -8.95
C GLN A 136 1.84 27.87 -9.02
N SER A 137 0.64 27.78 -8.46
CA SER A 137 -0.09 26.51 -8.41
C SER A 137 -0.62 26.07 -9.78
N GLY A 138 -1.04 27.02 -10.62
CA GLY A 138 -1.62 26.74 -11.94
C GLY A 138 -0.64 26.14 -12.95
N SER A 139 0.63 26.58 -12.95
CA SER A 139 1.65 25.99 -13.84
C SER A 139 1.96 24.54 -13.46
N ILE A 140 2.07 24.26 -12.15
CA ILE A 140 2.30 22.89 -11.67
C ILE A 140 1.12 21.99 -12.02
N ALA A 141 -0.12 22.47 -11.84
CA ALA A 141 -1.31 21.73 -12.19
C ALA A 141 -1.35 21.37 -13.68
N ARG A 142 -1.00 22.32 -14.54
CA ARG A 142 -0.87 22.10 -15.98
C ARG A 142 0.21 21.08 -16.32
N ASP A 143 1.41 21.20 -15.75
CA ASP A 143 2.52 20.27 -16.01
C ASP A 143 2.16 18.84 -15.59
N VAL A 144 1.43 18.68 -14.46
CA VAL A 144 0.88 17.39 -14.04
C VAL A 144 -0.16 16.88 -15.02
N GLY A 145 -1.06 17.75 -15.49
CA GLY A 145 -2.04 17.41 -16.52
C GLY A 145 -1.37 16.89 -17.80
N GLU A 146 -0.34 17.60 -18.29
CA GLU A 146 0.45 17.22 -19.45
C GLU A 146 1.15 15.86 -19.24
N HIS A 147 1.68 15.60 -18.05
CA HIS A 147 2.24 14.30 -17.69
C HIS A 147 1.23 13.15 -17.83
N PHE A 148 -0.03 13.34 -17.41
CA PHE A 148 -1.08 12.33 -17.60
C PHE A 148 -1.45 12.10 -19.06
N VAL A 149 -1.45 13.16 -19.86
CA VAL A 149 -1.68 13.06 -21.31
C VAL A 149 -0.58 12.23 -21.96
N HIS A 150 0.68 12.50 -21.62
CA HIS A 150 1.84 11.84 -22.24
C HIS A 150 2.04 10.40 -21.78
N GLU A 151 1.97 10.11 -20.48
CA GLU A 151 2.29 8.79 -19.94
C GLU A 151 1.10 7.84 -19.92
N ARG A 152 -0.12 8.36 -19.73
CA ARG A 152 -1.32 7.53 -19.56
C ARG A 152 -2.37 7.70 -20.66
N GLY A 153 -2.19 8.65 -21.57
CA GLY A 153 -3.17 8.94 -22.62
C GLY A 153 -4.50 9.46 -22.07
N ILE A 154 -4.52 9.93 -20.82
CA ILE A 154 -5.71 10.49 -20.17
C ILE A 154 -5.73 11.99 -20.46
N GLN A 155 -6.88 12.53 -20.87
CA GLN A 155 -7.08 13.98 -20.93
C GLN A 155 -7.76 14.45 -19.64
N PRO A 156 -7.00 14.94 -18.65
CA PRO A 156 -7.58 15.39 -17.40
C PRO A 156 -8.23 16.76 -17.58
N VAL A 157 -9.42 16.92 -17.01
CA VAL A 157 -10.15 18.22 -16.99
C VAL A 157 -10.03 18.93 -15.66
N ARG A 158 -9.76 18.19 -14.59
CA ARG A 158 -9.65 18.72 -13.23
C ARG A 158 -8.59 17.94 -12.48
N MET A 159 -7.86 18.63 -11.61
CA MET A 159 -6.89 18.04 -10.71
C MET A 159 -7.17 18.49 -9.29
N ARG A 160 -7.02 17.56 -8.35
CA ARG A 160 -7.04 17.88 -6.92
C ARG A 160 -5.85 17.25 -6.20
N ALA A 161 -5.29 17.99 -5.25
CA ALA A 161 -4.38 17.41 -4.26
C ALA A 161 -5.21 17.04 -3.04
N ARG A 162 -5.06 15.81 -2.56
CA ARG A 162 -5.76 15.29 -1.38
C ARG A 162 -4.74 15.05 -0.27
N ARG A 163 -5.09 15.45 0.94
CA ARG A 163 -4.30 15.26 2.16
C ARG A 163 -5.05 14.35 3.11
N HIS A 164 -4.42 13.25 3.54
CA HIS A 164 -4.97 12.34 4.53
C HIS A 164 -5.06 13.04 5.89
N THR A 165 -6.12 12.75 6.64
CA THR A 165 -6.31 13.21 8.02
C THR A 165 -6.05 12.07 8.98
N LEU A 166 -5.27 12.36 10.03
CA LEU A 166 -4.99 11.40 11.08
C LEU A 166 -6.29 10.87 11.67
N GLN A 167 -6.47 9.55 11.57
CA GLN A 167 -7.61 8.89 12.19
C GLN A 167 -7.48 8.94 13.71
N HIS A 168 -8.56 9.34 14.37
CA HIS A 168 -8.63 9.24 15.81
C HIS A 168 -8.84 7.77 16.21
N TRP A 169 -8.19 7.30 17.28
CA TRP A 169 -8.27 5.89 17.70
C TRP A 169 -9.70 5.38 17.92
N ARG A 170 -10.65 6.28 18.24
CA ARG A 170 -12.08 5.93 18.40
C ARG A 170 -12.76 5.52 17.10
N THR A 171 -12.32 6.03 15.95
CA THR A 171 -12.94 5.72 14.65
C THR A 171 -12.79 4.25 14.27
N PHE A 172 -11.75 3.57 14.77
CA PHE A 172 -11.58 2.13 14.62
C PHE A 172 -12.62 1.29 15.37
N LEU A 173 -13.25 1.84 16.41
CA LEU A 173 -14.21 1.11 17.23
C LEU A 173 -15.61 1.07 16.61
N ASP A 174 -15.92 1.98 15.68
CA ASP A 174 -17.25 2.10 15.06
C ASP A 174 -17.57 0.92 14.12
N GLY A 175 -16.55 0.18 13.66
CA GLY A 175 -16.70 -1.12 12.99
C GLY A 175 -17.39 -1.10 11.62
N THR A 176 -17.67 0.07 11.04
CA THR A 176 -18.23 0.18 9.69
C THR A 176 -17.19 -0.19 8.63
N PRO A 177 -17.59 -0.68 7.45
CA PRO A 177 -16.66 -0.98 6.36
C PRO A 177 -15.80 0.24 5.98
N ASP A 178 -16.43 1.40 5.84
CA ASP A 178 -15.76 2.65 5.47
C ASP A 178 -14.80 3.13 6.56
N SER A 179 -15.11 2.89 7.85
CA SER A 179 -14.18 3.30 8.91
C SER A 179 -12.91 2.47 8.95
N ARG A 180 -12.95 1.25 8.39
CA ARG A 180 -11.81 0.34 8.25
C ARG A 180 -11.02 0.56 6.97
N ASP A 181 -11.61 1.22 5.97
CA ASP A 181 -10.92 1.57 4.74
C ASP A 181 -10.14 2.88 4.91
N PRO A 182 -8.81 2.85 4.92
CA PRO A 182 -8.02 4.07 5.07
C PRO A 182 -8.02 4.98 3.85
N ASP A 183 -8.42 4.46 2.69
CA ASP A 183 -8.53 5.22 1.46
C ASP A 183 -9.92 5.84 1.28
N ALA A 184 -10.84 5.62 2.25
CA ALA A 184 -12.18 6.19 2.26
C ALA A 184 -12.15 7.73 2.26
N ASP A 185 -13.11 8.32 1.53
CA ASP A 185 -13.12 9.76 1.25
C ASP A 185 -13.20 10.63 2.53
N MET A 186 -13.84 10.11 3.58
CA MET A 186 -13.96 10.76 4.89
C MET A 186 -12.62 11.06 5.56
N TYR A 187 -11.55 10.39 5.14
CA TYR A 187 -10.20 10.56 5.69
C TYR A 187 -9.33 11.50 4.87
N PHE A 188 -9.87 12.18 3.87
CA PHE A 188 -9.12 13.10 3.03
C PHE A 188 -9.74 14.49 3.00
N GLN A 189 -8.86 15.48 2.97
CA GLN A 189 -9.19 16.87 2.71
C GLN A 189 -8.65 17.25 1.33
N THR A 190 -9.32 18.20 0.66
CA THR A 190 -8.87 18.76 -0.63
C THR A 190 -8.26 20.14 -0.41
N PRO A 191 -6.96 20.26 -0.06
CA PRO A 191 -6.31 21.56 0.05
C PRO A 191 -6.19 22.29 -1.28
N TYR A 192 -6.14 21.57 -2.41
CA TYR A 192 -5.99 22.17 -3.74
C TYR A 192 -6.91 21.51 -4.74
N ASP A 193 -7.56 22.32 -5.58
CA ASP A 193 -8.48 21.90 -6.62
C ASP A 193 -8.43 22.92 -7.76
N ALA A 194 -8.21 22.45 -8.99
CA ALA A 194 -8.08 23.30 -10.15
C ALA A 194 -8.60 22.62 -11.42
N ASP A 195 -9.24 23.43 -12.26
CA ASP A 195 -9.58 23.05 -13.62
C ASP A 195 -8.33 23.16 -14.52
N LEU A 196 -8.17 22.19 -15.42
CA LEU A 196 -7.03 22.07 -16.33
C LEU A 196 -7.36 22.50 -17.77
N ILE A 197 -8.54 23.08 -17.99
CA ILE A 197 -9.07 23.50 -19.29
C ILE A 197 -8.84 25.00 -19.51
#